data_AF-A0A0H4XJA0-F1
#
_entry.id   AF-A0A0H4XJA0-F1
#
_cell.length_a   1.000
_cell.length_b   1.000
_cell.length_c   1.000
_cell.angle_alpha   90.00
_cell.angle_beta   90.00
_cell.angle_gamma   90.00
#
_symmetry.space_group_name_H-M   'P 1'
#
loop_
_entity.id
_entity.type
_entity.pdbx_description
1 polymer ?
#
loop_
_entity_poly.entity_id
_entity_poly.type
_entity_poly.pdbx_seq_one_letter_code
_entity_poly.pdbx_strand_id
1 'polypeptide(L)'
;MPYYFSDNAQNVEPFVYFANQPTATPFAFEVLLPQVFVTPPTGPITEGPFTLEARTPASIPLPFRVAFASTSAVWTFNDKAARAGLQQSFIAFLIKLEAAGLVPGGLQTVRLALAQRLPLTFTETLFYRYGFDGAAGYADLTPGMRLRADFQGYQLADPTGAGTNQYLNGYTGSESVTFDLVGLPDAQGFATVVLDAFLGRIGTTVVAPNQGGGGGMIDLQTGFRRRYLRALYPTTMESADKKGFVGTQKNVTLVAADSLAVIEAATRSYRETNGNTGGNGVSTYLRGRTVLVPQVQVYVRGAPTYVPLGTTLRHLLDTSTFIPPLAQQVPNLNCQRWLMDYNPYSDTALQLVFPGFTPLNVWGSNYRVYWNGADVLDLPLAKGDALTFSVPDILS
;
A
#
# COMPACT_ATOMS: atom_id res chain seq x y z
N MET A 1 -1.14 3.87 23.61
CA MET A 1 0.28 3.88 23.20
C MET A 1 0.35 4.61 21.86
N PRO A 2 1.15 5.68 21.71
CA PRO A 2 1.30 6.41 20.45
C PRO A 2 2.40 5.82 19.56
N TYR A 3 2.48 6.32 18.32
CA TYR A 3 3.66 6.16 17.48
C TYR A 3 4.68 7.25 17.79
N TYR A 4 5.95 6.86 17.88
CA TYR A 4 7.09 7.73 18.07
C TYR A 4 8.04 7.62 16.87
N PHE A 5 8.91 8.63 16.74
CA PHE A 5 9.91 8.71 15.69
C PHE A 5 11.29 8.40 16.27
N SER A 6 12.17 7.82 15.45
CA SER A 6 13.54 7.53 15.83
C SER A 6 14.34 8.79 16.17
N ASP A 7 15.38 8.62 16.98
CA ASP A 7 16.38 9.67 17.15
C ASP A 7 17.19 9.90 15.87
N ASN A 8 17.78 11.09 15.74
CA ASN A 8 18.68 11.37 14.63
C ASN A 8 20.01 10.66 14.88
N ALA A 9 20.40 9.77 13.97
CA ALA A 9 21.67 9.06 14.00
C ALA A 9 22.26 9.05 12.59
N GLN A 10 23.59 9.23 12.49
CA GLN A 10 24.26 9.18 11.19
C GLN A 10 24.12 7.80 10.56
N ASN A 11 23.88 7.77 9.24
CA ASN A 11 23.75 6.54 8.45
C ASN A 11 22.63 5.61 8.94
N VAL A 12 21.57 6.16 9.55
CA VAL A 12 20.38 5.43 9.99
C VAL A 12 19.15 6.12 9.43
N GLU A 13 18.41 5.46 8.55
CA GLU A 13 17.17 5.98 8.00
C GLU A 13 16.13 6.27 9.09
N PRO A 14 15.35 7.36 8.97
CA PRO A 14 14.28 7.66 9.90
C PRO A 14 13.23 6.56 9.91
N PHE A 15 12.81 6.19 11.11
CA PHE A 15 11.78 5.18 11.31
C PHE A 15 10.75 5.60 12.34
N VAL A 16 9.57 5.00 12.21
CA VAL A 16 8.46 5.13 13.15
C VAL A 16 8.28 3.82 13.88
N TYR A 17 7.98 3.88 15.17
CA TYR A 17 7.76 2.70 16.01
C TYR A 17 6.63 2.95 17.01
N PHE A 18 5.96 1.87 17.41
CA PHE A 18 4.84 1.93 18.34
C PHE A 18 5.29 1.53 19.75
N ALA A 19 5.24 2.45 20.71
CA ALA A 19 5.75 2.23 22.06
C ALA A 19 4.92 2.94 23.14
N ASN A 20 5.28 2.70 24.40
CA ASN A 20 4.74 3.41 25.56
C ASN A 20 5.63 4.58 26.01
N GLN A 21 6.83 4.73 25.44
CA GLN A 21 7.83 5.73 25.80
C GLN A 21 8.53 6.23 24.52
N PRO A 22 9.01 7.49 24.50
CA PRO A 22 9.64 8.12 23.33
C PRO A 22 11.10 7.71 23.10
N THR A 23 11.61 6.67 23.77
CA THR A 23 12.98 6.20 23.60
C THR A 23 13.08 5.19 22.47
N ALA A 24 13.89 5.50 21.44
CA ALA A 24 14.09 4.65 20.26
C ALA A 24 14.96 3.40 20.53
N THR A 25 15.09 2.99 21.79
CA THR A 25 15.91 1.85 22.20
C THR A 25 15.20 0.55 21.83
N PRO A 26 15.87 -0.44 21.20
CA PRO A 26 15.24 -1.71 20.87
C PRO A 26 14.63 -2.41 22.09
N PHE A 27 13.39 -2.86 21.97
CA PHE A 27 12.68 -3.59 23.03
C PHE A 27 12.00 -4.83 22.48
N ALA A 28 11.77 -5.81 23.36
CA ALA A 28 11.00 -7.00 23.00
C ALA A 28 9.51 -6.68 22.97
N PHE A 29 8.81 -7.19 21.96
CA PHE A 29 7.36 -7.03 21.83
C PHE A 29 6.73 -8.22 21.14
N GLU A 30 5.42 -8.36 21.31
CA GLU A 30 4.62 -9.40 20.67
C GLU A 30 3.47 -8.76 19.89
N VAL A 31 3.10 -9.41 18.80
CA VAL A 31 1.89 -9.11 18.03
C VAL A 31 0.94 -10.28 18.21
N LEU A 32 -0.17 -10.04 18.92
CA LEU A 32 -1.18 -11.07 19.16
C LEU A 32 -2.20 -11.09 18.02
N LEU A 33 -2.64 -12.29 17.66
CA LEU A 33 -3.47 -12.52 16.49
C LEU A 33 -4.70 -13.37 16.88
N PRO A 34 -5.88 -13.10 16.29
CA PRO A 34 -7.07 -13.94 16.45
C PRO A 34 -6.86 -15.32 15.83
N GLN A 35 -7.89 -16.16 15.87
CA GLN A 35 -7.92 -17.37 15.05
C GLN A 35 -7.83 -16.97 13.56
N VAL A 36 -6.68 -17.22 12.95
CA VAL A 36 -6.40 -16.90 11.54
C VAL A 36 -6.33 -18.15 10.66
N PHE A 37 -6.42 -19.36 11.23
CA PHE A 37 -6.37 -20.62 10.49
C PHE A 37 -7.71 -21.37 10.54
N VAL A 38 -8.05 -22.04 9.44
CA VAL A 38 -9.18 -22.97 9.40
C VAL A 38 -8.87 -24.19 10.29
N THR A 39 -7.63 -24.68 10.19
CA THR A 39 -7.08 -25.72 11.05
C THR A 39 -5.73 -25.23 11.57
N PRO A 40 -5.57 -25.08 12.90
CA PRO A 40 -4.30 -24.63 13.47
C PRO A 40 -3.11 -25.48 13.00
N PRO A 41 -1.98 -24.86 12.63
CA PRO A 41 -0.78 -25.60 12.25
C PRO A 41 -0.25 -26.42 13.44
N THR A 42 0.36 -27.56 13.16
CA THR A 42 0.91 -28.48 14.18
C THR A 42 2.19 -27.98 14.84
N GLY A 43 2.80 -26.92 14.32
CA GLY A 43 4.01 -26.31 14.85
C GLY A 43 4.20 -24.87 14.39
N PRO A 44 5.23 -24.18 14.88
CA PRO A 44 5.51 -22.81 14.50
C PRO A 44 5.80 -22.67 13.00
N ILE A 45 5.33 -21.58 12.41
CA ILE A 45 5.66 -21.20 11.03
C ILE A 45 6.72 -20.10 11.11
N THR A 46 7.92 -20.37 10.62
CA THR A 46 9.07 -19.46 10.73
C THR A 46 9.64 -19.08 9.36
N GLU A 47 9.98 -17.80 9.22
CA GLU A 47 10.73 -17.23 8.10
C GLU A 47 11.45 -15.95 8.57
N GLY A 48 12.78 -15.94 8.48
CA GLY A 48 13.60 -14.85 9.02
C GLY A 48 13.25 -14.53 10.49
N PRO A 49 13.01 -13.25 10.85
CA PRO A 49 12.64 -12.88 12.22
C PRO A 49 11.16 -13.13 12.55
N PHE A 50 10.36 -13.62 11.61
CA PHE A 50 8.93 -13.86 11.79
C PHE A 50 8.69 -15.31 12.19
N THR A 51 8.17 -15.53 13.40
CA THR A 51 7.69 -16.84 13.85
C THR A 51 6.29 -16.70 14.39
N LEU A 52 5.32 -17.32 13.71
CA LEU A 52 3.97 -17.47 14.24
C LEU A 52 3.86 -18.78 15.00
N GLU A 53 3.38 -18.68 16.23
CA GLU A 53 3.14 -19.85 17.09
C GLU A 53 1.84 -19.71 17.87
N ALA A 54 1.28 -20.85 18.26
CA ALA A 54 0.13 -20.91 19.14
C ALA A 54 0.51 -20.54 20.58
N ARG A 55 -0.35 -19.80 21.24
CA ARG A 55 -0.25 -19.46 22.67
C ARG A 55 -1.01 -20.50 23.49
N THR A 56 -0.59 -20.66 24.75
CA THR A 56 -1.25 -21.53 25.72
C THR A 56 -1.91 -20.70 26.84
N PRO A 57 -3.15 -21.02 27.26
CA PRO A 57 -4.04 -22.05 26.70
C PRO A 57 -4.67 -21.62 25.37
N ALA A 58 -5.07 -22.57 24.53
CA ALA A 58 -5.66 -22.29 23.21
C ALA A 58 -7.04 -21.59 23.26
N SER A 59 -7.66 -21.52 24.44
CA SER A 59 -8.96 -20.88 24.67
C SER A 59 -8.90 -19.36 24.83
N ILE A 60 -7.72 -18.75 24.72
CA ILE A 60 -7.58 -17.29 24.81
C ILE A 60 -8.10 -16.59 23.54
N PRO A 61 -8.64 -15.35 23.63
CA PRO A 61 -9.23 -14.66 22.48
C PRO A 61 -8.27 -14.41 21.30
N LEU A 62 -6.97 -14.27 21.60
CA LEU A 62 -5.90 -14.08 20.63
C LEU A 62 -4.92 -15.27 20.72
N PRO A 63 -5.26 -16.42 20.12
CA PRO A 63 -4.57 -17.69 20.33
C PRO A 63 -3.22 -17.80 19.62
N PHE A 64 -2.82 -16.82 18.79
CA PHE A 64 -1.52 -16.82 18.12
C PHE A 64 -0.71 -15.58 18.48
N ARG A 65 0.61 -15.70 18.38
CA ARG A 65 1.53 -14.57 18.48
C ARG A 65 2.64 -14.63 17.44
N VAL A 66 3.20 -13.45 17.17
CA VAL A 66 4.52 -13.27 16.58
C VAL A 66 5.35 -12.45 17.56
N ALA A 67 6.42 -13.02 18.10
CA ALA A 67 7.27 -12.39 19.11
C ALA A 67 8.59 -11.92 18.50
N PHE A 68 9.05 -10.74 18.92
CA PHE A 68 10.32 -10.15 18.51
C PHE A 68 11.15 -9.81 19.74
N ALA A 69 12.38 -10.33 19.82
CA ALA A 69 13.34 -9.93 20.83
C ALA A 69 13.87 -8.52 20.55
N SER A 70 14.41 -7.84 21.58
CA SER A 70 15.11 -6.56 21.43
C SER A 70 16.33 -6.64 20.50
N THR A 71 16.90 -7.84 20.31
CA THR A 71 18.02 -8.11 19.40
C THR A 71 17.57 -8.55 17.99
N SER A 72 16.27 -8.56 17.71
CA SER A 72 15.73 -9.01 16.42
C SER A 72 16.17 -8.08 15.27
N ALA A 73 16.30 -8.66 14.08
CA ALA A 73 16.62 -7.93 12.85
C ALA A 73 15.60 -6.83 12.51
N VAL A 74 14.38 -6.87 13.08
CA VAL A 74 13.39 -5.79 12.93
C VAL A 74 13.89 -4.47 13.56
N TRP A 75 14.82 -4.51 14.50
CA TRP A 75 15.43 -3.33 15.12
C TRP A 75 16.75 -2.91 14.48
N THR A 76 17.22 -3.63 13.46
CA THR A 76 18.47 -3.30 12.76
C THR A 76 18.17 -2.33 11.61
N PHE A 77 18.63 -1.09 11.75
CA PHE A 77 18.49 -0.02 10.75
C PHE A 77 19.87 0.42 10.23
N ASN A 78 19.89 0.93 9.00
CA ASN A 78 21.09 1.42 8.32
C ASN A 78 20.69 2.56 7.35
N ASP A 79 21.59 2.90 6.43
CA ASP A 79 21.43 3.97 5.43
C ASP A 79 20.49 3.60 4.26
N LYS A 80 19.80 2.45 4.33
CA LYS A 80 18.91 1.99 3.26
C LYS A 80 17.47 2.32 3.57
N ALA A 81 16.83 3.05 2.66
CA ALA A 81 15.43 3.47 2.75
C ALA A 81 14.47 2.29 3.02
N ALA A 82 14.80 1.09 2.54
CA ALA A 82 14.09 -0.15 2.85
C ALA A 82 15.06 -1.31 3.08
N ARG A 83 14.73 -2.19 4.04
CA ARG A 83 15.55 -3.35 4.40
C ARG A 83 15.13 -4.57 3.58
N ALA A 84 15.76 -4.74 2.42
CA ALA A 84 15.42 -5.78 1.44
C ALA A 84 15.32 -7.20 2.03
N GLY A 85 16.26 -7.61 2.89
CA GLY A 85 16.23 -8.95 3.51
C GLY A 85 15.04 -9.15 4.46
N LEU A 86 14.62 -8.10 5.16
CA LEU A 86 13.43 -8.13 6.01
C LEU A 86 12.15 -8.18 5.17
N GLN A 87 12.09 -7.40 4.08
CA GLN A 87 10.98 -7.42 3.12
C GLN A 87 10.81 -8.80 2.47
N GLN A 88 11.91 -9.43 2.04
CA GLN A 88 11.91 -10.78 1.48
C GLN A 88 11.41 -11.80 2.49
N SER A 89 11.92 -11.75 3.73
CA SER A 89 11.47 -12.62 4.81
C SER A 89 9.97 -12.42 5.09
N PHE A 90 9.49 -11.18 5.07
CA PHE A 90 8.09 -10.85 5.29
C PHE A 90 7.18 -11.42 4.20
N ILE A 91 7.51 -11.24 2.92
CA ILE A 91 6.74 -11.82 1.81
C ILE A 91 6.73 -13.36 1.89
N ALA A 92 7.90 -13.97 2.08
CA ALA A 92 8.02 -15.43 2.17
C ALA A 92 7.24 -15.99 3.38
N PHE A 93 7.24 -15.25 4.50
CA PHE A 93 6.43 -15.56 5.67
C PHE A 93 4.93 -15.54 5.34
N LEU A 94 4.44 -14.47 4.71
CA LEU A 94 3.03 -14.37 4.31
C LEU A 94 2.62 -15.48 3.33
N ILE A 95 3.49 -15.87 2.38
CA ILE A 95 3.25 -16.99 1.47
C ILE A 95 3.15 -18.31 2.24
N LYS A 96 4.05 -18.58 3.19
CA LYS A 96 4.00 -19.77 4.05
C LYS A 96 2.73 -19.82 4.88
N LEU A 97 2.29 -18.68 5.42
CA LEU A 97 1.04 -18.59 6.16
C LEU A 97 -0.17 -18.91 5.28
N GLU A 98 -0.26 -18.32 4.08
CA GLU A 98 -1.36 -18.61 3.14
C GLU A 98 -1.42 -20.11 2.79
N ALA A 99 -0.27 -20.72 2.52
CA ALA A 99 -0.15 -22.15 2.23
C ALA A 99 -0.58 -23.06 3.39
N ALA A 100 -0.53 -22.57 4.63
CA ALA A 100 -0.93 -23.31 5.82
C ALA A 100 -2.46 -23.30 6.09
N GLY A 101 -3.27 -22.66 5.23
CA GLY A 101 -4.73 -22.76 5.31
C GLY A 101 -5.39 -21.70 6.20
N LEU A 102 -5.23 -20.43 5.82
CA LEU A 102 -5.83 -19.30 6.53
C LEU A 102 -7.36 -19.24 6.35
N VAL A 103 -8.05 -18.71 7.35
CA VAL A 103 -9.45 -18.30 7.23
C VAL A 103 -9.56 -17.11 6.26
N PRO A 104 -10.75 -16.87 5.67
CA PRO A 104 -11.02 -15.65 4.93
C PRO A 104 -10.58 -14.38 5.66
N GLY A 105 -9.76 -13.55 5.00
CA GLY A 105 -9.22 -12.31 5.57
C GLY A 105 -8.03 -12.50 6.54
N GLY A 106 -7.70 -13.73 6.92
CA GLY A 106 -6.64 -14.02 7.89
C GLY A 106 -5.28 -13.47 7.48
N LEU A 107 -4.91 -13.51 6.19
CA LEU A 107 -3.62 -12.98 5.74
C LEU A 107 -3.54 -11.46 5.90
N GLN A 108 -4.60 -10.74 5.52
CA GLN A 108 -4.70 -9.29 5.65
C GLN A 108 -4.68 -8.89 7.12
N THR A 109 -5.33 -9.66 7.99
CA THR A 109 -5.25 -9.48 9.44
C THR A 109 -3.82 -9.56 9.95
N VAL A 110 -3.08 -10.63 9.59
CA VAL A 110 -1.68 -10.78 9.99
C VAL A 110 -0.80 -9.65 9.44
N ARG A 111 -0.95 -9.33 8.15
CA ARG A 111 -0.20 -8.26 7.48
C ARG A 111 -0.38 -6.91 8.18
N LEU A 112 -1.63 -6.51 8.44
CA LEU A 112 -1.93 -5.23 9.06
C LEU A 112 -1.50 -5.19 10.53
N ALA A 113 -1.68 -6.28 11.29
CA ALA A 113 -1.22 -6.36 12.67
C ALA A 113 0.31 -6.19 12.78
N LEU A 114 1.06 -6.85 11.90
CA LEU A 114 2.52 -6.71 11.82
C LEU A 114 2.93 -5.31 11.36
N ALA A 115 2.32 -4.78 10.29
CA ALA A 115 2.62 -3.45 9.75
C ALA A 115 2.32 -2.30 10.73
N GLN A 116 1.48 -2.53 11.75
CA GLN A 116 1.21 -1.57 12.82
C GLN A 116 2.24 -1.60 13.93
N ARG A 117 2.93 -2.72 14.11
CA ARG A 117 3.80 -2.94 15.27
C ARG A 117 5.28 -2.96 14.98
N LEU A 118 5.64 -3.38 13.77
CA LEU A 118 7.02 -3.33 13.36
C LEU A 118 7.53 -1.89 13.43
N PRO A 119 8.76 -1.68 13.92
CA PRO A 119 9.47 -0.44 13.68
C PRO A 119 9.85 -0.40 12.19
N LEU A 120 9.36 0.62 11.48
CA LEU A 120 9.46 0.72 10.02
C LEU A 120 10.07 2.05 9.59
N THR A 121 10.95 2.02 8.60
CA THR A 121 11.33 3.26 7.91
C THR A 121 10.12 3.91 7.26
N PHE A 122 10.27 5.16 6.84
CA PHE A 122 9.18 5.87 6.14
C PHE A 122 8.75 5.16 4.86
N THR A 123 9.70 4.70 4.04
CA THR A 123 9.41 3.90 2.84
C THR A 123 8.77 2.57 3.18
N GLU A 124 9.26 1.86 4.21
CA GLU A 124 8.72 0.58 4.62
C GLU A 124 7.25 0.67 5.08
N THR A 125 6.84 1.80 5.67
CA THR A 125 5.45 2.01 6.10
C THR A 125 4.42 1.69 5.00
N LEU A 126 4.74 2.04 3.74
CA LEU A 126 3.88 1.76 2.60
C LEU A 126 4.01 0.31 2.10
N PHE A 127 5.21 -0.27 2.14
CA PHE A 127 5.44 -1.65 1.72
C PHE A 127 4.68 -2.66 2.59
N TYR A 128 4.82 -2.56 3.91
CA TYR A 128 4.21 -3.56 4.81
C TYR A 128 2.67 -3.49 4.80
N ARG A 129 2.09 -2.32 4.49
CA ARG A 129 0.63 -2.13 4.39
C ARG A 129 0.07 -2.43 3.00
N TYR A 130 0.76 -2.00 1.95
CA TYR A 130 0.23 -1.90 0.59
C TYR A 130 1.12 -2.56 -0.47
N GLY A 131 2.16 -3.28 -0.07
CA GLY A 131 3.10 -3.90 -1.01
C GLY A 131 3.74 -2.88 -1.95
N PHE A 132 3.81 -1.63 -1.53
CA PHE A 132 4.36 -0.56 -2.35
C PHE A 132 5.87 -0.62 -2.32
N ASP A 133 6.45 -0.80 -3.50
CA ASP A 133 7.88 -0.68 -3.74
C ASP A 133 8.07 0.32 -4.87
N GLY A 134 8.39 1.56 -4.50
CA GLY A 134 8.59 2.64 -5.47
C GLY A 134 9.84 2.46 -6.33
N ALA A 135 10.88 1.78 -5.81
CA ALA A 135 12.10 1.52 -6.55
C ALA A 135 11.90 0.42 -7.59
N ALA A 136 11.17 -0.64 -7.20
CA ALA A 136 10.78 -1.67 -8.14
C ALA A 136 9.58 -1.25 -9.01
N GLY A 137 8.77 -0.26 -8.61
CA GLY A 137 7.65 0.26 -9.38
C GLY A 137 6.39 -0.60 -9.32
N TYR A 138 5.92 -0.98 -8.13
CA TYR A 138 4.62 -1.67 -7.97
C TYR A 138 3.89 -1.33 -6.67
N ALA A 139 2.59 -1.61 -6.63
CA ALA A 139 1.73 -1.46 -5.45
C ALA A 139 0.59 -2.48 -5.44
N ASP A 140 0.29 -3.06 -4.27
CA ASP A 140 -0.92 -3.86 -4.08
C ASP A 140 -2.15 -2.95 -3.99
N LEU A 141 -3.19 -3.33 -4.72
CA LEU A 141 -4.48 -2.67 -4.75
C LEU A 141 -5.42 -3.41 -3.79
N THR A 142 -5.92 -2.70 -2.78
CA THR A 142 -6.70 -3.29 -1.69
C THR A 142 -8.06 -2.60 -1.52
N PRO A 143 -9.07 -3.27 -0.95
CA PRO A 143 -10.37 -2.66 -0.72
C PRO A 143 -10.34 -1.37 0.10
N GLY A 144 -11.14 -0.39 -0.33
CA GLY A 144 -11.23 0.97 0.19
C GLY A 144 -10.09 1.91 -0.27
N MET A 145 -9.27 1.47 -1.23
CA MET A 145 -8.50 2.37 -2.07
C MET A 145 -9.33 2.87 -3.25
N ARG A 146 -8.82 3.86 -3.96
CA ARG A 146 -9.29 4.28 -5.27
C ARG A 146 -8.16 4.15 -6.27
N LEU A 147 -8.45 3.74 -7.50
CA LEU A 147 -7.51 3.71 -8.59
C LEU A 147 -7.87 4.82 -9.57
N ARG A 148 -7.04 5.86 -9.68
CA ARG A 148 -7.19 6.89 -10.70
C ARG A 148 -6.46 6.44 -11.97
N ALA A 149 -7.13 6.49 -13.11
CA ALA A 149 -6.55 6.29 -14.42
C ALA A 149 -6.51 7.62 -15.17
N ASP A 150 -5.31 8.09 -15.47
CA ASP A 150 -5.07 9.31 -16.24
C ASP A 150 -4.77 8.90 -17.69
N PHE A 151 -5.77 9.04 -18.55
CA PHE A 151 -5.69 8.73 -19.98
C PHE A 151 -5.18 9.95 -20.74
N GLN A 152 -4.17 9.77 -21.58
CA GLN A 152 -3.79 10.80 -22.54
C GLN A 152 -4.58 10.62 -23.85
N GLY A 153 -5.21 11.69 -24.32
CA GLY A 153 -5.89 11.69 -25.61
C GLY A 153 -4.86 11.71 -26.74
N TYR A 154 -5.03 10.94 -27.81
CA TYR A 154 -4.12 11.01 -28.96
C TYR A 154 -4.71 11.93 -30.03
N GLN A 155 -4.02 13.01 -30.35
CA GLN A 155 -4.35 13.88 -31.47
C GLN A 155 -3.67 13.35 -32.74
N LEU A 156 -4.47 13.16 -33.78
CA LEU A 156 -4.00 12.89 -35.14
C LEU A 156 -4.30 14.11 -36.02
N ALA A 157 -3.28 14.92 -36.26
CA ALA A 157 -3.19 15.88 -37.36
C ALA A 157 -2.89 15.17 -38.70
N ASP A 158 -3.39 15.77 -39.79
CA ASP A 158 -3.45 15.21 -41.16
C ASP A 158 -2.26 14.32 -41.56
N PRO A 159 -2.50 13.03 -41.92
CA PRO A 159 -1.44 12.08 -42.27
C PRO A 159 -0.75 12.35 -43.62
N THR A 160 -1.24 13.31 -44.43
CA THR A 160 -0.72 13.58 -45.79
C THR A 160 0.38 14.64 -45.85
N GLY A 161 0.62 15.39 -44.78
CA GLY A 161 1.65 16.42 -44.76
C GLY A 161 3.05 15.87 -44.46
N ALA A 162 3.92 15.81 -45.47
CA ALA A 162 5.35 15.57 -45.25
C ALA A 162 5.98 16.73 -44.46
N GLY A 163 6.80 16.43 -43.43
CA GLY A 163 7.55 17.43 -42.65
C GLY A 163 7.21 17.49 -41.16
N THR A 164 7.16 18.70 -40.59
CA THR A 164 6.95 18.96 -39.14
C THR A 164 5.60 18.47 -38.59
N ASN A 165 4.66 18.05 -39.46
CA ASN A 165 3.37 17.48 -39.06
C ASN A 165 3.49 16.20 -38.22
N GLN A 166 4.60 15.46 -38.30
CA GLN A 166 4.84 14.32 -37.40
C GLN A 166 4.93 14.72 -35.92
N TYR A 167 5.28 15.99 -35.63
CA TYR A 167 5.30 16.55 -34.26
C TYR A 167 3.95 17.14 -33.85
N LEU A 168 2.99 17.26 -34.77
CA LEU A 168 1.60 17.63 -34.47
C LEU A 168 0.75 16.41 -34.12
N ASN A 169 1.25 15.20 -34.38
CA ASN A 169 0.66 13.93 -34.01
C ASN A 169 1.24 13.44 -32.69
N GLY A 170 0.39 13.21 -31.70
CA GLY A 170 0.87 12.81 -30.40
C GLY A 170 -0.20 12.85 -29.33
N TYR A 171 0.21 12.49 -28.12
CA TYR A 171 -0.68 12.54 -26.97
C TYR A 171 -0.84 13.99 -26.45
N THR A 172 -2.08 14.46 -26.35
CA THR A 172 -2.50 15.81 -25.95
C THR A 172 -3.66 15.73 -24.96
N GLY A 173 -3.70 16.65 -23.99
CA GLY A 173 -4.76 16.66 -22.97
C GLY A 173 -4.79 15.38 -22.15
N SER A 174 -5.54 15.40 -21.05
CA SER A 174 -5.71 14.22 -20.22
C SER A 174 -7.10 14.18 -19.61
N GLU A 175 -7.70 13.00 -19.60
CA GLU A 175 -8.90 12.72 -18.84
C GLU A 175 -8.56 11.80 -17.68
N SER A 176 -9.12 12.09 -16.50
CA SER A 176 -8.95 11.26 -15.31
C SER A 176 -10.26 10.55 -15.00
N VAL A 177 -10.21 9.23 -14.88
CA VAL A 177 -11.31 8.41 -14.39
C VAL A 177 -10.89 7.76 -13.08
N THR A 178 -11.82 7.55 -12.17
CA THR A 178 -11.52 6.92 -10.88
C THR A 178 -12.37 5.67 -10.69
N PHE A 179 -11.74 4.62 -10.18
CA PHE A 179 -12.36 3.33 -9.88
C PHE A 179 -12.25 3.08 -8.37
N ASP A 180 -13.38 2.87 -7.69
CA ASP A 180 -13.38 2.58 -6.27
C ASP A 180 -13.12 1.08 -6.06
N LEU A 181 -12.04 0.75 -5.35
CA LEU A 181 -11.67 -0.63 -5.09
C LEU A 181 -12.48 -1.16 -3.92
N VAL A 182 -13.32 -2.16 -4.16
CA VAL A 182 -14.26 -2.69 -3.17
C VAL A 182 -14.03 -4.18 -2.94
N GLY A 183 -14.21 -4.60 -1.69
CA GLY A 183 -14.14 -5.99 -1.29
C GLY A 183 -15.48 -6.67 -1.48
N LEU A 184 -15.52 -7.79 -2.22
CA LEU A 184 -16.69 -8.66 -2.31
C LEU A 184 -16.30 -10.10 -1.94
N PRO A 185 -17.06 -10.80 -1.10
CA PRO A 185 -16.74 -12.19 -0.76
C PRO A 185 -16.91 -13.10 -1.98
N ASP A 186 -16.03 -14.09 -2.15
CA ASP A 186 -16.25 -15.23 -3.03
C ASP A 186 -17.19 -16.26 -2.39
N ALA A 187 -17.50 -17.35 -3.10
CA ALA A 187 -18.40 -18.40 -2.59
C ALA A 187 -17.85 -19.11 -1.34
N GLN A 188 -16.53 -19.02 -1.10
CA GLN A 188 -15.83 -19.58 0.05
C GLN A 188 -15.63 -18.53 1.16
N GLY A 189 -16.16 -17.32 0.99
CA GLY A 189 -16.11 -16.21 1.95
C GLY A 189 -14.86 -15.34 1.89
N PHE A 190 -13.90 -15.63 1.01
CA PHE A 190 -12.68 -14.81 0.88
C PHE A 190 -12.98 -13.47 0.21
N ALA A 191 -12.41 -12.39 0.74
CA ALA A 191 -12.53 -11.09 0.12
C ALA A 191 -11.77 -11.05 -1.22
N THR A 192 -12.48 -10.73 -2.29
CA THR A 192 -11.93 -10.40 -3.61
C THR A 192 -11.94 -8.89 -3.83
N VAL A 193 -10.98 -8.39 -4.60
CA VAL A 193 -10.90 -6.98 -4.99
C VAL A 193 -11.63 -6.77 -6.30
N VAL A 194 -12.50 -5.77 -6.36
CA VAL A 194 -13.24 -5.38 -7.56
C VAL A 194 -13.14 -3.88 -7.77
N LEU A 195 -13.08 -3.42 -9.02
CA LEU A 195 -12.87 -2.01 -9.37
C LEU A 195 -14.11 -1.11 -9.24
N ASP A 196 -15.28 -1.69 -8.94
CA ASP A 196 -16.51 -0.96 -8.65
C ASP A 196 -17.54 -1.88 -7.98
N ALA A 197 -18.29 -1.35 -7.00
CA ALA A 197 -19.27 -2.13 -6.24
C ALA A 197 -20.48 -2.55 -7.08
N PHE A 198 -20.95 -1.68 -7.97
CA PHE A 198 -22.14 -1.93 -8.79
C PHE A 198 -21.83 -2.93 -9.89
N LEU A 199 -20.78 -2.68 -10.68
CA LEU A 199 -20.33 -3.61 -11.71
C LEU A 199 -19.90 -4.95 -11.11
N GLY A 200 -19.30 -4.97 -9.92
CA GLY A 200 -18.94 -6.21 -9.24
C GLY A 200 -20.11 -7.12 -8.87
N ARG A 201 -21.33 -6.58 -8.86
CA ARG A 201 -22.57 -7.31 -8.61
C ARG A 201 -23.36 -7.60 -9.89
N ILE A 202 -23.09 -6.89 -10.99
CA ILE A 202 -23.71 -7.17 -12.29
C ILE A 202 -22.98 -8.35 -12.93
N GLY A 203 -23.51 -9.56 -12.73
CA GLY A 203 -22.96 -10.78 -13.30
C GLY A 203 -23.39 -11.09 -14.75
N THR A 204 -24.21 -10.23 -15.36
CA THR A 204 -24.79 -10.50 -16.70
C THR A 204 -23.96 -9.93 -17.84
N THR A 205 -23.02 -9.03 -17.56
CA THR A 205 -22.22 -8.36 -18.59
C THR A 205 -20.94 -9.14 -18.83
N VAL A 206 -20.83 -9.76 -20.00
CA VAL A 206 -19.61 -10.43 -20.45
C VAL A 206 -18.97 -9.59 -21.54
N VAL A 207 -17.72 -9.19 -21.34
CA VAL A 207 -16.93 -8.49 -22.35
C VAL A 207 -16.05 -9.51 -23.07
N ALA A 208 -16.07 -9.50 -24.40
CA ALA A 208 -15.19 -10.35 -25.19
C ALA A 208 -13.71 -10.00 -24.92
N PRO A 209 -12.79 -10.97 -24.94
CA PRO A 209 -11.37 -10.69 -24.72
C PRO A 209 -10.85 -9.63 -25.71
N ASN A 210 -10.19 -8.59 -25.18
CA ASN A 210 -9.53 -7.58 -25.99
C ASN A 210 -8.06 -7.95 -26.21
N GLN A 211 -7.57 -7.82 -27.45
CA GLN A 211 -6.15 -8.03 -27.76
C GLN A 211 -5.34 -6.73 -27.70
N GLY A 212 -6.02 -5.57 -27.73
CA GLY A 212 -5.40 -4.24 -27.72
C GLY A 212 -5.33 -3.56 -26.35
N GLY A 213 -5.65 -4.28 -25.27
CA GLY A 213 -5.80 -3.72 -23.93
C GLY A 213 -7.22 -3.22 -23.64
N GLY A 214 -7.50 -2.97 -22.35
CA GLY A 214 -8.80 -2.53 -21.85
C GLY A 214 -9.12 -1.09 -22.21
N GLY A 215 -10.35 -0.84 -22.64
CA GLY A 215 -10.84 0.49 -22.97
C GLY A 215 -11.39 1.30 -21.81
N GLY A 216 -11.68 0.65 -20.68
CA GLY A 216 -12.16 1.27 -19.47
C GLY A 216 -12.53 0.24 -18.42
N MET A 217 -13.32 0.66 -17.44
CA MET A 217 -13.66 -0.16 -16.27
C MET A 217 -14.32 -1.50 -16.62
N ILE A 218 -15.16 -1.56 -17.65
CA ILE A 218 -15.87 -2.78 -18.02
C ILE A 218 -14.93 -3.87 -18.60
N ASP A 219 -13.86 -3.45 -19.28
CA ASP A 219 -12.82 -4.36 -19.76
C ASP A 219 -11.96 -4.91 -18.62
N LEU A 220 -11.88 -4.16 -17.51
CA LEU A 220 -11.18 -4.58 -16.30
C LEU A 220 -12.06 -5.43 -15.37
N GLN A 221 -13.32 -5.70 -15.69
CA GLN A 221 -14.21 -6.52 -14.84
C GLN A 221 -13.95 -8.02 -15.05
N THR A 222 -13.83 -8.44 -16.31
CA THR A 222 -13.79 -9.87 -16.67
C THR A 222 -12.46 -10.50 -16.22
N GLY A 223 -12.52 -11.39 -15.23
CA GLY A 223 -11.37 -12.16 -14.74
C GLY A 223 -10.50 -11.50 -13.65
N PHE A 224 -10.75 -10.22 -13.34
CA PHE A 224 -9.99 -9.42 -12.37
C PHE A 224 -10.58 -9.38 -10.97
N ARG A 225 -11.81 -9.88 -10.77
CA ARG A 225 -12.35 -10.19 -9.44
C ARG A 225 -11.56 -11.35 -8.85
N ARG A 226 -10.49 -11.02 -8.12
CA ARG A 226 -9.54 -11.96 -7.52
C ARG A 226 -9.15 -11.49 -6.13
N ARG A 227 -8.56 -12.37 -5.31
CA ARG A 227 -8.15 -12.03 -3.94
C ARG A 227 -7.05 -10.99 -3.88
N TYR A 228 -6.16 -11.00 -4.86
CA TYR A 228 -5.06 -10.06 -4.99
C TYR A 228 -5.11 -9.34 -6.32
N LEU A 229 -4.80 -8.06 -6.28
CA LEU A 229 -4.67 -7.18 -7.43
C LEU A 229 -3.44 -6.29 -7.20
N ARG A 230 -2.57 -6.15 -8.20
CA ARG A 230 -1.35 -5.34 -8.12
C ARG A 230 -1.18 -4.50 -9.38
N ALA A 231 -0.79 -3.24 -9.21
CA ALA A 231 -0.35 -2.39 -10.30
C ALA A 231 1.18 -2.52 -10.47
N LEU A 232 1.62 -2.77 -11.70
CA LEU A 232 3.01 -2.91 -12.10
C LEU A 232 3.34 -1.82 -13.12
N TYR A 233 4.36 -1.02 -12.82
CA TYR A 233 4.82 0.06 -13.68
C TYR A 233 6.04 -0.42 -14.49
N PRO A 234 6.06 -0.21 -15.81
CA PRO A 234 7.18 -0.62 -16.64
C PRO A 234 8.39 0.27 -16.35
N THR A 235 9.60 -0.27 -16.56
CA THR A 235 10.84 0.52 -16.44
C THR A 235 10.98 1.55 -17.56
N THR A 236 10.27 1.37 -18.67
CA THR A 236 10.21 2.31 -19.80
C THR A 236 8.77 2.44 -20.30
N MET A 237 8.35 3.66 -20.61
CA MET A 237 7.09 3.93 -21.32
C MET A 237 7.40 4.48 -22.71
N GLU A 238 6.48 4.28 -23.65
CA GLU A 238 6.65 4.87 -24.98
C GLU A 238 6.63 6.40 -24.96
N SER A 239 7.35 6.99 -25.92
CA SER A 239 7.33 8.44 -26.14
C SER A 239 5.95 8.92 -26.55
N ALA A 240 5.63 10.17 -26.21
CA ALA A 240 4.42 10.86 -26.66
C ALA A 240 4.34 10.96 -28.20
N ASP A 241 5.48 10.92 -28.89
CA ASP A 241 5.59 11.05 -30.35
C ASP A 241 5.36 9.72 -31.09
N LYS A 242 5.11 8.63 -30.36
CA LYS A 242 4.88 7.30 -30.94
C LYS A 242 3.40 6.93 -30.85
N LYS A 243 3.00 5.99 -31.70
CA LYS A 243 1.62 5.47 -31.78
C LYS A 243 1.20 4.59 -30.57
N GLY A 244 1.99 4.56 -29.51
CA GLY A 244 1.82 3.68 -28.35
C GLY A 244 2.39 2.27 -28.55
N PHE A 245 2.11 1.39 -27.60
CA PHE A 245 2.58 0.01 -27.58
C PHE A 245 1.43 -0.94 -27.24
N VAL A 246 1.33 -2.06 -27.95
CA VAL A 246 0.35 -3.11 -27.68
C VAL A 246 1.03 -4.20 -26.86
N GLY A 247 0.66 -4.30 -25.58
CA GLY A 247 1.22 -5.24 -24.62
C GLY A 247 1.58 -4.61 -23.28
N THR A 248 1.86 -5.44 -22.28
CA THR A 248 2.17 -5.03 -20.90
C THR A 248 3.57 -4.44 -20.73
N GLN A 249 4.46 -4.65 -21.71
CA GLN A 249 5.89 -4.35 -21.63
C GLN A 249 6.19 -2.85 -21.48
N LYS A 250 5.33 -1.98 -22.05
CA LYS A 250 5.52 -0.53 -22.04
C LYS A 250 4.30 0.24 -21.52
N ASN A 251 3.37 -0.47 -20.88
CA ASN A 251 2.15 0.09 -20.31
C ASN A 251 2.04 -0.32 -18.84
N VAL A 252 1.42 0.55 -18.02
CA VAL A 252 1.09 0.18 -16.64
C VAL A 252 0.14 -1.01 -16.66
N THR A 253 0.53 -2.07 -15.97
CA THR A 253 -0.12 -3.38 -16.03
C THR A 253 -0.79 -3.69 -14.71
N LEU A 254 -2.06 -4.06 -14.75
CA LEU A 254 -2.77 -4.66 -13.63
C LEU A 254 -2.61 -6.18 -13.71
N VAL A 255 -2.24 -6.80 -12.59
CA VAL A 255 -2.20 -8.26 -12.45
C VAL A 255 -3.06 -8.69 -11.28
N ALA A 256 -3.86 -9.74 -11.48
CA ALA A 256 -4.79 -10.26 -10.51
C ALA A 256 -4.64 -11.79 -10.36
N ALA A 257 -4.72 -12.29 -9.13
CA ALA A 257 -4.64 -13.73 -8.84
C ALA A 257 -5.28 -14.07 -7.48
N ASP A 258 -5.55 -15.35 -7.25
CA ASP A 258 -6.19 -15.84 -6.02
C ASP A 258 -5.18 -16.25 -4.93
N SER A 259 -3.88 -16.16 -5.20
CA SER A 259 -2.81 -16.44 -4.23
C SER A 259 -1.73 -15.36 -4.29
N LEU A 260 -1.17 -15.04 -3.12
CA LEU A 260 -0.02 -14.13 -3.00
C LEU A 260 1.19 -14.69 -3.75
N ALA A 261 1.43 -16.00 -3.69
CA ALA A 261 2.55 -16.63 -4.39
C ALA A 261 2.49 -16.41 -5.91
N VAL A 262 1.29 -16.44 -6.50
CA VAL A 262 1.10 -16.19 -7.95
C VAL A 262 1.34 -14.73 -8.30
N ILE A 263 0.90 -13.78 -7.46
CA ILE A 263 1.20 -12.35 -7.66
C ILE A 263 2.71 -12.09 -7.58
N GLU A 264 3.40 -12.69 -6.62
CA GLU A 264 4.85 -12.51 -6.49
C GLU A 264 5.60 -13.16 -7.67
N ALA A 265 5.15 -14.31 -8.16
CA ALA A 265 5.70 -14.93 -9.38
C ALA A 265 5.47 -14.04 -10.62
N ALA A 266 4.27 -13.47 -10.77
CA ALA A 266 3.94 -12.55 -11.86
C ALA A 266 4.78 -11.27 -11.79
N THR A 267 4.96 -10.72 -10.58
CA THR A 267 5.77 -9.53 -10.33
C THR A 267 7.22 -9.79 -10.71
N ARG A 268 7.80 -10.92 -10.26
CA ARG A 268 9.16 -11.32 -10.63
C ARG A 268 9.32 -11.47 -12.14
N SER A 269 8.43 -12.23 -12.79
CA SER A 269 8.46 -12.38 -14.24
C SER A 269 8.39 -11.03 -14.95
N TYR A 270 7.50 -10.13 -14.51
CA TYR A 270 7.35 -8.80 -15.08
C TYR A 270 8.66 -8.01 -15.02
N ARG A 271 9.42 -8.11 -13.92
CA ARG A 271 10.71 -7.44 -13.78
C ARG A 271 11.81 -8.07 -14.62
N GLU A 272 11.87 -9.39 -14.66
CA GLU A 272 12.93 -10.13 -15.35
C GLU A 272 12.76 -10.16 -16.87
N THR A 273 11.52 -10.05 -17.37
CA THR A 273 11.18 -10.23 -18.79
C THR A 273 10.65 -8.95 -19.45
N ASN A 274 11.09 -7.80 -18.97
CA ASN A 274 10.76 -6.48 -19.54
C ASN A 274 9.24 -6.24 -19.67
N GLY A 275 8.52 -6.49 -18.58
CA GLY A 275 7.10 -6.22 -18.42
C GLY A 275 6.15 -7.32 -18.88
N ASN A 276 6.61 -8.57 -19.03
CA ASN A 276 5.76 -9.74 -19.26
C ASN A 276 5.52 -10.53 -17.96
N THR A 277 4.26 -10.76 -17.60
CA THR A 277 3.86 -11.49 -16.37
C THR A 277 4.06 -13.01 -16.46
N GLY A 278 4.45 -13.54 -17.63
CA GLY A 278 4.80 -14.95 -17.82
C GLY A 278 3.59 -15.89 -17.75
N GLY A 279 2.38 -15.37 -17.93
CA GLY A 279 1.14 -16.14 -17.76
C GLY A 279 0.76 -16.42 -16.31
N ASN A 280 1.47 -15.82 -15.34
CA ASN A 280 1.12 -15.90 -13.93
C ASN A 280 -0.05 -14.95 -13.64
N GLY A 281 -1.21 -15.51 -13.29
CA GLY A 281 -2.41 -14.74 -13.02
C GLY A 281 -3.03 -14.10 -14.27
N VAL A 282 -4.06 -13.28 -14.06
CA VAL A 282 -4.72 -12.52 -15.12
C VAL A 282 -4.08 -11.15 -15.19
N SER A 283 -3.55 -10.76 -16.34
CA SER A 283 -2.90 -9.46 -16.52
C SER A 283 -3.48 -8.68 -17.70
N THR A 284 -3.61 -7.37 -17.53
CA THR A 284 -4.09 -6.46 -18.58
C THR A 284 -3.50 -5.07 -18.39
N TYR A 285 -3.66 -4.23 -19.40
CA TYR A 285 -3.31 -2.82 -19.37
C TYR A 285 -4.48 -2.03 -19.96
N LEU A 286 -4.57 -0.74 -19.62
CA LEU A 286 -5.53 0.16 -20.28
C LEU A 286 -4.91 0.72 -21.56
N ARG A 287 -5.69 0.72 -22.65
CA ARG A 287 -5.26 1.23 -23.95
C ARG A 287 -4.97 2.73 -23.89
N GLY A 288 -4.21 3.20 -24.89
CA GLY A 288 -3.67 4.56 -24.90
C GLY A 288 -2.48 4.70 -23.95
N ARG A 289 -1.96 5.92 -23.82
CA ARG A 289 -0.89 6.22 -22.85
C ARG A 289 -1.55 6.57 -21.53
N THR A 290 -1.73 5.54 -20.70
CA THR A 290 -2.49 5.62 -19.44
C THR A 290 -1.59 5.39 -18.24
N VAL A 291 -1.66 6.27 -17.25
CA VAL A 291 -1.02 6.10 -15.95
C VAL A 291 -2.08 5.71 -14.93
N LEU A 292 -1.77 4.73 -14.08
CA LEU A 292 -2.60 4.38 -12.94
C LEU A 292 -2.00 4.99 -11.69
N VAL A 293 -2.82 5.55 -10.81
CA VAL A 293 -2.40 6.14 -9.53
C VAL A 293 -3.28 5.56 -8.43
N PRO A 294 -2.76 4.62 -7.62
CA PRO A 294 -3.43 4.15 -6.42
C PRO A 294 -3.58 5.31 -5.43
N GLN A 295 -4.74 5.41 -4.80
CA GLN A 295 -5.09 6.44 -3.84
C GLN A 295 -5.63 5.80 -2.56
N VAL A 296 -5.27 6.37 -1.43
CA VAL A 296 -5.79 6.00 -0.10
C VAL A 296 -6.67 7.12 0.44
N GLN A 297 -7.70 6.75 1.19
CA GLN A 297 -8.55 7.71 1.88
C GLN A 297 -7.90 8.11 3.21
N VAL A 298 -7.81 9.41 3.46
CA VAL A 298 -7.41 10.02 4.74
C VAL A 298 -8.50 11.00 5.18
N TYR A 299 -8.46 11.44 6.43
CA TYR A 299 -9.38 12.46 6.94
C TYR A 299 -8.63 13.76 7.21
N VAL A 300 -8.91 14.80 6.42
CA VAL A 300 -8.29 16.12 6.60
C VAL A 300 -9.35 17.05 7.19
N ARG A 301 -9.14 17.49 8.43
CA ARG A 301 -10.11 18.29 9.20
C ARG A 301 -11.49 17.62 9.26
N GLY A 302 -11.50 16.30 9.44
CA GLY A 302 -12.71 15.48 9.50
C GLY A 302 -13.35 15.15 8.14
N ALA A 303 -12.91 15.78 7.05
CA ALA A 303 -13.42 15.47 5.71
C ALA A 303 -12.66 14.30 5.06
N PRO A 304 -13.35 13.32 4.47
CA PRO A 304 -12.69 12.25 3.73
C PRO A 304 -12.05 12.80 2.44
N THR A 305 -10.76 12.56 2.28
CA THR A 305 -9.96 13.01 1.13
C THR A 305 -9.16 11.85 0.57
N TYR A 306 -9.25 11.61 -0.74
CA TYR A 306 -8.41 10.62 -1.42
C TYR A 306 -7.11 11.27 -1.87
N VAL A 307 -5.99 10.66 -1.47
CA VAL A 307 -4.64 11.14 -1.80
C VAL A 307 -3.85 10.03 -2.49
N PRO A 308 -2.97 10.34 -3.46
CA PRO A 308 -2.06 9.35 -4.04
C PRO A 308 -1.28 8.57 -2.97
N LEU A 309 -1.05 7.29 -3.23
CA LEU A 309 -0.16 6.49 -2.40
C LEU A 309 1.25 7.09 -2.44
N GLY A 310 1.83 7.36 -1.27
CA GLY A 310 3.09 8.09 -1.14
C GLY A 310 2.94 9.57 -0.77
N THR A 311 1.72 10.12 -0.70
CA THR A 311 1.50 11.43 -0.10
C THR A 311 1.96 11.44 1.37
N THR A 312 2.70 12.46 1.77
CA THR A 312 3.23 12.65 3.13
C THR A 312 2.42 13.69 3.90
N LEU A 313 2.67 13.83 5.21
CA LEU A 313 2.07 14.90 6.01
C LEU A 313 2.40 16.28 5.43
N ARG A 314 3.65 16.49 5.02
CA ARG A 314 4.12 17.74 4.41
C ARG A 314 3.29 18.11 3.18
N HIS A 315 3.10 17.18 2.25
CA HIS A 315 2.35 17.46 1.02
C HIS A 315 0.92 17.96 1.29
N LEU A 316 0.27 17.48 2.34
CA LEU A 316 -1.06 17.98 2.72
C LEU A 316 -1.01 19.38 3.32
N LEU A 317 -0.01 19.67 4.13
CA LEU A 317 0.13 20.98 4.75
C LEU A 317 0.57 22.06 3.75
N ASP A 318 1.39 21.68 2.76
CA ASP A 318 1.84 22.55 1.66
C ASP A 318 0.67 23.09 0.81
N THR A 319 -0.50 22.45 0.88
CA THR A 319 -1.73 22.98 0.25
C THR A 319 -2.29 24.21 0.94
N SER A 320 -1.95 24.41 2.23
CA SER A 320 -2.50 25.48 3.07
C SER A 320 -1.46 26.55 3.39
N THR A 321 -0.18 26.18 3.49
CA THR A 321 0.93 27.12 3.68
C THR A 321 2.24 26.47 3.26
N PHE A 322 3.24 27.27 2.88
CA PHE A 322 4.59 26.74 2.68
C PHE A 322 5.18 26.31 4.02
N ILE A 323 5.59 25.04 4.12
CA ILE A 323 6.36 24.56 5.26
C ILE A 323 7.83 24.49 4.88
N PRO A 324 8.69 25.37 5.45
CA PRO A 324 10.11 25.27 5.19
C PRO A 324 10.62 23.89 5.62
N PRO A 325 11.56 23.30 4.87
CA PRO A 325 12.38 22.22 5.40
C PRO A 325 12.96 22.69 6.74
N LEU A 326 13.09 21.80 7.74
CA LEU A 326 13.64 22.12 9.06
C LEU A 326 12.73 22.98 9.97
N ALA A 327 11.45 23.18 9.63
CA ALA A 327 10.53 23.99 10.44
C ALA A 327 10.23 23.36 11.81
N GLN A 328 10.92 23.80 12.88
CA GLN A 328 10.92 23.12 14.20
C GLN A 328 9.55 22.79 14.83
N GLN A 329 8.46 23.45 14.42
CA GLN A 329 7.13 23.09 14.88
C GLN A 329 6.05 23.61 13.92
N VAL A 330 5.04 22.77 13.64
CA VAL A 330 3.76 23.21 13.07
C VAL A 330 2.77 23.34 14.23
N PRO A 331 2.42 24.56 14.68
CA PRO A 331 1.48 24.73 15.79
C PRO A 331 0.11 24.15 15.42
N ASN A 332 -0.56 23.55 16.40
CA ASN A 332 -1.91 22.97 16.27
C ASN A 332 -2.08 21.85 15.24
N LEU A 333 -0.99 21.28 14.70
CA LEU A 333 -1.06 20.04 13.93
C LEU A 333 -1.39 18.90 14.88
N ASN A 334 -2.37 18.07 14.57
CA ASN A 334 -2.57 16.77 15.21
C ASN A 334 -2.73 15.73 14.10
N CYS A 335 -1.98 14.65 14.23
CA CYS A 335 -2.05 13.53 13.31
C CYS A 335 -2.30 12.24 14.09
N GLN A 336 -3.24 11.45 13.61
CA GLN A 336 -3.58 10.16 14.17
C GLN A 336 -3.48 9.11 13.08
N ARG A 337 -2.79 8.02 13.40
CA ARG A 337 -2.70 6.84 12.57
C ARG A 337 -3.86 5.91 12.85
N TRP A 338 -4.52 5.44 11.80
CA TRP A 338 -5.56 4.44 11.92
C TRP A 338 -4.96 3.07 12.27
N LEU A 339 -5.52 2.43 13.30
CA LEU A 339 -5.23 1.06 13.69
C LEU A 339 -6.30 0.12 13.15
N MET A 340 -5.93 -1.15 13.01
CA MET A 340 -6.87 -2.20 12.68
C MET A 340 -7.78 -2.41 13.89
N ASP A 341 -9.01 -2.84 13.60
CA ASP A 341 -10.13 -2.72 14.52
C ASP A 341 -10.04 -3.56 15.80
N TYR A 342 -9.04 -4.43 16.01
CA TYR A 342 -8.83 -5.06 17.31
C TYR A 342 -7.48 -4.67 17.90
N ASN A 343 -7.44 -4.53 19.22
CA ASN A 343 -6.23 -4.27 19.98
C ASN A 343 -5.39 -5.56 20.07
N PRO A 344 -4.25 -5.68 19.36
CA PRO A 344 -3.39 -6.86 19.42
C PRO A 344 -2.65 -7.03 20.77
N TYR A 345 -3.03 -6.30 21.82
CA TYR A 345 -2.30 -6.20 23.09
C TYR A 345 -3.14 -6.50 24.33
N SER A 346 -4.46 -6.62 24.16
CA SER A 346 -5.35 -6.94 25.28
C SER A 346 -5.84 -8.37 25.14
N ASP A 347 -5.50 -9.21 26.11
CA ASP A 347 -5.97 -10.59 26.20
C ASP A 347 -7.49 -10.71 26.48
N THR A 348 -8.18 -9.58 26.61
CA THR A 348 -9.53 -9.52 27.20
C THR A 348 -10.67 -9.62 26.20
N ALA A 349 -10.50 -9.28 24.90
CA ALA A 349 -11.50 -9.54 23.84
C ALA A 349 -11.03 -9.13 22.42
N LEU A 350 -11.58 -9.81 21.40
CA LEU A 350 -11.71 -9.26 20.05
C LEU A 350 -12.82 -8.20 20.05
N GLN A 351 -12.49 -6.96 20.41
CA GLN A 351 -13.40 -5.84 20.19
C GLN A 351 -13.06 -5.19 18.86
N LEU A 352 -13.99 -5.20 17.91
CA LEU A 352 -13.99 -4.32 16.74
C LEU A 352 -14.26 -2.89 17.22
N VAL A 353 -13.20 -2.14 17.53
CA VAL A 353 -13.28 -0.71 17.85
C VAL A 353 -13.04 0.07 16.56
N PHE A 354 -14.13 0.35 15.85
CA PHE A 354 -14.08 1.16 14.63
C PHE A 354 -14.44 2.61 14.95
N PRO A 355 -13.62 3.61 14.56
CA PRO A 355 -12.18 3.55 14.24
C PRO A 355 -11.28 3.71 15.49
N GLY A 356 -10.30 2.82 15.66
CA GLY A 356 -9.23 3.00 16.63
C GLY A 356 -8.16 3.96 16.12
N PHE A 357 -8.03 5.13 16.75
CA PHE A 357 -7.01 6.13 16.40
C PHE A 357 -5.84 6.09 17.39
N THR A 358 -4.62 6.14 16.86
CA THR A 358 -3.42 6.30 17.66
C THR A 358 -2.71 7.61 17.30
N PRO A 359 -2.38 8.47 18.26
CA PRO A 359 -1.59 9.67 17.99
C PRO A 359 -0.23 9.34 17.35
N LEU A 360 0.11 10.05 16.28
CA LEU A 360 1.47 10.19 15.77
C LEU A 360 2.09 11.38 16.50
N ASN A 361 3.16 11.15 17.26
CA ASN A 361 3.75 12.19 18.09
C ASN A 361 4.62 13.16 17.26
N VAL A 362 3.94 14.04 16.52
CA VAL A 362 4.54 15.03 15.61
C VAL A 362 4.78 16.39 16.28
N TRP A 363 4.87 16.45 17.62
CA TRP A 363 4.94 17.69 18.40
C TRP A 363 6.18 17.78 19.29
N GLY A 364 6.53 19.02 19.68
CA GLY A 364 7.56 19.32 20.67
C GLY A 364 8.95 18.85 20.25
N SER A 365 9.72 18.31 21.20
CA SER A 365 11.09 17.82 20.98
C SER A 365 11.19 16.62 20.03
N ASN A 366 10.06 16.07 19.55
CA ASN A 366 10.07 15.00 18.55
C ASN A 366 10.30 15.52 17.14
N TYR A 367 10.04 16.81 16.88
CA TYR A 367 10.32 17.41 15.59
C TYR A 367 11.83 17.52 15.38
N ARG A 368 12.36 16.82 14.39
CA ARG A 368 13.80 16.78 14.11
C ARG A 368 14.06 16.52 12.64
N VAL A 369 15.21 17.01 12.21
CA VAL A 369 15.74 16.76 10.88
C VAL A 369 16.74 15.62 10.99
N TYR A 370 16.55 14.63 10.15
CA TYR A 370 17.40 13.46 10.06
C TYR A 370 18.62 13.74 9.19
N TRP A 371 19.68 12.94 9.34
CA TRP A 371 20.92 13.10 8.59
C TRP A 371 20.74 13.10 7.06
N ASN A 372 19.69 12.43 6.55
CA ASN A 372 19.35 12.37 5.13
C ASN A 372 18.50 13.57 4.65
N GLY A 373 18.25 14.55 5.51
CA GLY A 373 17.48 15.76 5.21
C GLY A 373 15.97 15.62 5.37
N ALA A 374 15.45 14.41 5.61
CA ALA A 374 14.04 14.20 5.92
C ALA A 374 13.69 14.73 7.32
N ASP A 375 12.41 14.95 7.60
CA ASP A 375 11.89 15.17 8.95
C ASP A 375 10.56 14.43 9.18
N VAL A 376 9.98 14.59 10.36
CA VAL A 376 8.76 13.88 10.77
C VAL A 376 7.55 14.11 9.84
N LEU A 377 7.54 15.18 9.06
CA LEU A 377 6.46 15.49 8.11
C LEU A 377 6.58 14.70 6.80
N ASP A 378 7.73 14.08 6.55
CA ASP A 378 7.96 13.25 5.36
C ASP A 378 7.47 11.80 5.54
N LEU A 379 6.88 11.48 6.70
CA LEU A 379 6.20 10.22 6.92
C LEU A 379 5.02 10.07 5.95
N PRO A 380 4.96 8.98 5.16
CA PRO A 380 3.83 8.73 4.29
C PRO A 380 2.54 8.47 5.08
N LEU A 381 1.44 8.91 4.48
CA LEU A 381 0.09 8.69 4.99
C LEU A 381 -0.37 7.25 4.73
N ALA A 382 -1.10 6.70 5.69
CA ALA A 382 -1.83 5.45 5.54
C ALA A 382 -3.34 5.72 5.44
N LYS A 383 -4.06 4.77 4.83
CA LYS A 383 -5.51 4.73 4.79
C LYS A 383 -6.09 4.89 6.20
N GLY A 384 -7.02 5.82 6.35
CA GLY A 384 -7.69 6.17 7.60
C GLY A 384 -6.93 7.16 8.48
N ASP A 385 -5.69 7.53 8.14
CA ASP A 385 -4.95 8.55 8.89
C ASP A 385 -5.77 9.85 8.94
N ALA A 386 -5.84 10.45 10.11
CA ALA A 386 -6.63 11.65 10.37
C ALA A 386 -5.69 12.80 10.75
N LEU A 387 -5.87 13.94 10.09
CA LEU A 387 -5.09 15.15 10.28
C LEU A 387 -6.04 16.29 10.64
N THR A 388 -5.74 16.99 11.72
CA THR A 388 -6.43 18.23 12.10
C THR A 388 -5.39 19.31 12.32
N PHE A 389 -5.57 20.46 11.69
CA PHE A 389 -4.73 21.64 11.88
C PHE A 389 -5.59 22.89 11.68
N SER A 390 -5.23 23.96 12.39
CA SER A 390 -5.90 25.26 12.25
C SER A 390 -5.43 25.95 10.97
N VAL A 391 -6.36 26.44 10.16
CA VAL A 391 -6.10 27.45 9.14
C VAL A 391 -6.65 28.75 9.70
N PRO A 392 -6.01 29.93 9.51
CA PRO A 392 -6.60 31.19 9.93
C PRO A 392 -8.01 31.32 9.35
N ASP A 393 -9.00 31.66 10.18
CA ASP A 393 -10.34 31.97 9.69
C ASP A 393 -10.23 33.20 8.77
N ILE A 394 -10.43 33.01 7.46
CA ILE A 394 -10.45 34.11 6.48
C ILE A 394 -11.86 34.74 6.41
N LEU A 395 -12.80 34.29 7.24
CA LEU A 395 -14.18 34.78 7.29
C LEU A 395 -14.58 35.09 8.73
N SER A 396 -14.06 36.19 9.27
CA SER A 396 -14.65 36.89 10.43
C SER A 396 -14.89 38.34 10.08
#